data_AF-A0A812Q5M9-F1
#
_entry.id   AF-A0A812Q5M9-F1
#
_cell.length_a   1.000
_cell.length_b   1.000
_cell.length_c   1.000
_cell.angle_alpha   90.00
_cell.angle_beta   90.00
_cell.angle_gamma   90.00
#
_symmetry.space_group_name_H-M   'P 1'
#
loop_
_entity.id
_entity.type
_entity.pdbx_description
1 polymer ?
#
loop_
_entity_poly.entity_id
_entity_poly.type
_entity_poly.pdbx_seq_one_letter_code
_entity_poly.pdbx_strand_id
1 'polypeptide(L)'
;MEQAIWKGDGDALHRIQKELQSLKAWGPQRFSSAVQAVEQRQSEEAGVSVKYLLSAEFALLAQARSKLEDPNFYDLKDAFFLSADPIGIGSDKICPRDGKLGCALVDVLDRCHRRACTHFLSWTWGYSLNLVRSSMRAWIDQRKIDPNNIFLYMCFFVNNQYRILLDQNGAGSRNSSLKDVFGEHLQRVGHMVALFDHWDQPAYLSRIWTIYEQYTAVMLEIEVTFILPEVSGDSLLQEIRKGEEGIVRVRDSLCNVDAEIARAWCLEDEVQVKSMISDSIGFEMVNAKVQELMIAWVATMVKDYLGGLVVTGSRRLKRSGAQTQLLSSGTRLGEN
;
A
#
# COMPACT_ATOMS: atom_id res chain seq x y z
N MET A 1 28.73 -2.96 -2.91
CA MET A 1 28.13 -4.28 -3.22
C MET A 1 26.62 -4.18 -3.35
N GLU A 2 25.91 -3.78 -2.31
CA GLU A 2 24.43 -3.72 -2.33
C GLU A 2 23.83 -2.92 -3.50
N GLN A 3 24.35 -1.72 -3.78
CA GLN A 3 23.91 -0.93 -4.93
C GLN A 3 24.14 -1.63 -6.28
N ALA A 4 25.23 -2.38 -6.42
CA ALA A 4 25.52 -3.12 -7.65
C ALA A 4 24.53 -4.27 -7.83
N ILE A 5 24.19 -4.99 -6.76
CA ILE A 5 23.17 -6.06 -6.77
C ILE A 5 21.80 -5.48 -7.12
N TRP A 6 21.41 -4.37 -6.50
CA TRP A 6 20.15 -3.69 -6.81
C TRP A 6 20.06 -3.32 -8.30
N LYS A 7 21.15 -2.82 -8.88
CA LYS A 7 21.23 -2.43 -10.28
C LYS A 7 21.41 -3.60 -11.25
N GLY A 8 21.73 -4.79 -10.76
CA GLY A 8 22.19 -5.90 -11.62
C GLY A 8 23.51 -5.60 -12.34
N ASP A 9 24.35 -4.74 -11.76
CA ASP A 9 25.64 -4.32 -12.34
C ASP A 9 26.71 -5.39 -12.07
N GLY A 10 26.77 -6.38 -12.96
CA GLY A 10 27.72 -7.50 -12.90
C GLY A 10 29.18 -7.04 -12.98
N ASP A 11 29.46 -5.98 -13.74
CA ASP A 11 30.81 -5.44 -13.87
C ASP A 11 31.28 -4.78 -12.57
N ALA A 12 30.41 -4.01 -11.91
CA ALA A 12 30.69 -3.47 -10.59
C ALA A 12 30.88 -4.58 -9.56
N LEU A 13 30.05 -5.64 -9.59
CA LEU A 13 30.23 -6.79 -8.71
C LEU A 13 31.56 -7.49 -8.94
N HIS A 14 31.98 -7.68 -10.20
CA HIS A 14 33.27 -8.28 -10.53
C HIS A 14 34.45 -7.42 -10.05
N ARG A 15 34.36 -6.08 -10.20
CA ARG A 15 35.37 -5.16 -9.65
C ARG A 15 35.46 -5.28 -8.14
N ILE A 16 34.33 -5.24 -7.44
CA ILE A 16 34.26 -5.40 -5.98
C ILE A 16 34.82 -6.76 -5.55
N GLN A 17 34.51 -7.84 -6.28
CA GLN A 17 35.03 -9.16 -6.00
C GLN A 17 36.56 -9.18 -6.05
N LYS A 18 37.16 -8.62 -7.11
CA LYS A 18 38.63 -8.54 -7.25
C LYS A 18 39.26 -7.72 -6.13
N GLU A 19 38.69 -6.57 -5.81
CA GLU A 19 39.18 -5.71 -4.72
C GLU A 19 39.13 -6.43 -3.38
N LEU A 20 38.00 -7.05 -3.03
CA LEU A 20 37.87 -7.78 -1.76
C LEU A 20 38.80 -8.98 -1.70
N GLN A 21 38.91 -9.77 -2.77
CA GLN A 21 39.81 -10.94 -2.83
C GLN A 21 41.29 -10.56 -2.64
N SER A 22 41.69 -9.34 -3.03
CA SER A 22 43.05 -8.84 -2.78
C SER A 22 43.37 -8.66 -1.29
N LEU A 23 42.36 -8.53 -0.42
CA LEU A 23 42.52 -8.27 1.02
C LEU A 23 42.83 -9.53 1.85
N LYS A 24 43.12 -10.69 1.22
CA LYS A 24 43.41 -12.03 1.81
C LYS A 24 42.33 -12.63 2.73
N ALA A 25 41.50 -11.83 3.37
CA ALA A 25 40.41 -12.25 4.26
C ALA A 25 39.11 -12.63 3.52
N TRP A 26 39.05 -12.41 2.20
CA TRP A 26 37.87 -12.69 1.37
C TRP A 26 38.18 -13.75 0.31
N GLY A 27 37.80 -14.99 0.57
CA GLY A 27 37.81 -16.05 -0.43
C GLY A 27 36.57 -15.99 -1.37
N PRO A 28 36.59 -16.70 -2.51
CA PRO A 28 35.45 -16.77 -3.44
C PRO A 28 34.14 -17.21 -2.77
N GLN A 29 34.18 -18.22 -1.90
CA GLN A 29 33.01 -18.70 -1.17
C GLN A 29 32.43 -17.62 -0.25
N ARG A 30 33.29 -16.92 0.51
CA ARG A 30 32.85 -15.83 1.40
C ARG A 30 32.18 -14.71 0.61
N PHE A 31 32.73 -14.35 -0.55
CA PHE A 31 32.11 -13.36 -1.44
C PHE A 31 30.74 -13.83 -1.95
N SER A 32 30.66 -15.06 -2.46
CA SER A 32 29.39 -15.64 -2.95
C SER A 32 28.32 -15.67 -1.86
N SER A 33 28.67 -16.09 -0.64
CA SER A 33 27.73 -16.08 0.50
C SER A 33 27.28 -14.67 0.88
N ALA A 34 28.18 -13.68 0.79
CA ALA A 34 27.83 -12.29 1.06
C ALA A 34 26.90 -11.70 -0.01
N VAL A 35 27.11 -12.04 -1.28
CA VAL A 35 26.21 -11.67 -2.38
C VAL A 35 24.83 -12.30 -2.17
N GLN A 36 24.78 -13.60 -1.90
CA GLN A 36 23.52 -14.32 -1.65
C GLN A 36 22.75 -13.73 -0.45
N ALA A 37 23.44 -13.41 0.65
CA ALA A 37 22.82 -12.79 1.81
C ALA A 37 22.23 -11.40 1.50
N VAL A 38 22.87 -10.63 0.61
CA VAL A 38 22.32 -9.36 0.14
C VAL A 38 21.14 -9.56 -0.79
N GLU A 39 21.20 -10.53 -1.72
CA GLU A 39 20.08 -10.85 -2.61
C GLU A 39 18.83 -11.31 -1.85
N GLN A 40 19.02 -12.15 -0.83
CA GLN A 40 17.97 -12.56 0.09
C GLN A 40 17.31 -11.34 0.74
N ARG A 41 18.11 -10.49 1.40
CA ARG A 41 17.59 -9.29 2.08
C ARG A 41 16.88 -8.34 1.11
N GLN A 42 17.47 -8.10 -0.06
CA GLN A 42 16.85 -7.27 -1.11
C GLN A 42 15.54 -7.88 -1.64
N SER A 43 15.31 -9.18 -1.51
CA SER A 43 14.04 -9.82 -1.84
C SER A 43 13.00 -9.70 -0.75
N GLU A 44 13.39 -9.85 0.50
CA GLU A 44 12.52 -9.65 1.65
C GLU A 44 12.08 -8.18 1.79
N GLU A 45 12.96 -7.24 1.42
CA GLU A 45 12.70 -5.81 1.50
C GLU A 45 12.07 -5.20 0.23
N ALA A 46 11.94 -5.99 -0.85
CA ALA A 46 11.53 -5.48 -2.16
C ALA A 46 10.06 -5.02 -2.20
N GLY A 47 9.85 -3.89 -2.87
CA GLY A 47 8.55 -3.40 -3.29
C GLY A 47 8.48 -3.22 -4.80
N VAL A 48 7.26 -3.24 -5.33
CA VAL A 48 6.96 -2.98 -6.75
C VAL A 48 6.79 -1.48 -6.97
N SER A 49 7.40 -0.93 -8.02
CA SER A 49 7.24 0.50 -8.35
C SER A 49 5.81 0.84 -8.74
N VAL A 50 5.30 2.01 -8.30
CA VAL A 50 4.01 2.53 -8.77
C VAL A 50 4.03 2.76 -10.28
N LYS A 51 5.17 3.14 -10.85
CA LYS A 51 5.35 3.23 -12.31
C LYS A 51 5.00 1.93 -13.04
N TYR A 52 5.46 0.78 -12.54
CA TYR A 52 5.13 -0.51 -13.15
C TYR A 52 3.64 -0.79 -13.04
N LEU A 53 3.04 -0.56 -11.86
CA LEU A 53 1.60 -0.73 -11.64
C LEU A 53 0.76 0.13 -12.58
N LEU A 54 1.23 1.32 -12.96
CA LEU A 54 0.58 2.24 -13.90
C LEU A 54 0.96 2.00 -15.38
N SER A 55 1.95 1.16 -15.66
CA SER A 55 2.45 0.92 -17.02
C SER A 55 1.44 0.23 -17.92
N ALA A 56 1.55 0.42 -19.24
CA ALA A 56 0.80 -0.39 -20.20
C ALA A 56 1.26 -1.86 -20.18
N GLU A 57 2.54 -2.10 -19.91
CA GLU A 57 3.14 -3.44 -19.81
C GLU A 57 2.40 -4.32 -18.80
N PHE A 58 2.26 -3.86 -17.55
CA PHE A 58 1.55 -4.63 -16.53
C PHE A 58 0.08 -4.84 -16.88
N ALA A 59 -0.59 -3.81 -17.42
CA ALA A 59 -2.00 -3.90 -17.79
C ALA A 59 -2.24 -4.95 -18.89
N LEU A 60 -1.43 -4.91 -19.95
CA LEU A 60 -1.50 -5.86 -21.04
C LEU A 60 -1.14 -7.28 -20.58
N LEU A 61 -0.14 -7.43 -19.71
CA LEU A 61 0.19 -8.73 -19.12
C LEU A 61 -0.98 -9.31 -18.31
N ALA A 62 -1.60 -8.48 -17.45
CA ALA A 62 -2.73 -8.87 -16.63
C ALA A 62 -3.91 -9.34 -17.50
N GLN A 63 -4.29 -8.54 -18.51
CA GLN A 63 -5.36 -8.87 -19.45
C GLN A 63 -5.07 -10.11 -20.29
N ALA A 64 -3.84 -10.22 -20.81
CA ALA A 64 -3.45 -11.36 -21.65
C ALA A 64 -3.46 -12.69 -20.86
N ARG A 65 -3.01 -12.65 -19.60
CA ARG A 65 -2.97 -13.82 -18.71
C ARG A 65 -4.36 -14.22 -18.23
N SER A 66 -5.17 -13.27 -17.77
CA SER A 66 -6.51 -13.55 -17.25
C SER A 66 -7.56 -13.79 -18.34
N LYS A 67 -7.33 -13.27 -19.55
CA LYS A 67 -8.31 -13.19 -20.65
C LYS A 67 -9.54 -12.33 -20.30
N LEU A 68 -9.39 -11.41 -19.35
CA LEU A 68 -10.41 -10.45 -18.93
C LEU A 68 -9.93 -9.04 -19.22
N GLU A 69 -10.88 -8.14 -19.54
CA GLU A 69 -10.58 -6.73 -19.79
C GLU A 69 -10.16 -5.99 -18.51
N ASP A 70 -10.85 -6.27 -17.39
CA ASP A 70 -10.57 -5.68 -16.08
C ASP A 70 -10.62 -6.74 -14.97
N PRO A 71 -9.61 -7.63 -14.90
CA PRO A 71 -9.57 -8.68 -13.90
C PRO A 71 -9.41 -8.10 -12.49
N ASN A 72 -9.97 -8.78 -11.49
CA ASN A 72 -9.57 -8.56 -10.10
C ASN A 72 -8.33 -9.41 -9.76
N PHE A 73 -7.75 -9.21 -8.58
CA PHE A 73 -6.52 -9.90 -8.21
C PHE A 73 -6.73 -11.35 -7.73
N TYR A 74 -7.97 -11.78 -7.47
CA TYR A 74 -8.27 -13.21 -7.39
C TYR A 74 -8.21 -13.88 -8.77
N ASP A 75 -8.73 -13.24 -9.82
CA ASP A 75 -8.61 -13.75 -11.20
C ASP A 75 -7.13 -13.83 -11.62
N LEU A 76 -6.35 -12.80 -11.27
CA LEU A 76 -4.92 -12.77 -11.55
C LEU A 76 -4.12 -13.80 -10.76
N LYS A 77 -4.55 -14.17 -9.55
CA LYS A 77 -3.89 -15.21 -8.73
C LYS A 77 -3.69 -16.48 -9.55
N ASP A 78 -4.77 -16.96 -10.16
CA ASP A 78 -4.76 -18.22 -10.88
C ASP A 78 -3.96 -18.08 -12.18
N ALA A 79 -4.20 -17.00 -12.92
CA ALA A 79 -3.52 -16.73 -14.18
C ALA A 79 -2.00 -16.52 -14.04
N PHE A 80 -1.54 -15.95 -12.92
CA PHE A 80 -0.13 -15.61 -12.70
C PHE A 80 0.62 -16.75 -12.01
N PHE A 81 0.01 -17.46 -11.06
CA PHE A 81 0.75 -18.38 -10.20
C PHE A 81 0.37 -19.85 -10.39
N LEU A 82 -0.88 -20.14 -10.74
CA LEU A 82 -1.42 -21.51 -10.80
C LEU A 82 -1.65 -22.02 -12.24
N SER A 83 -1.40 -21.19 -13.24
CA SER A 83 -1.54 -21.57 -14.65
C SER A 83 -0.47 -22.57 -15.08
N ALA A 84 -0.89 -23.64 -15.77
CA ALA A 84 0.01 -24.62 -16.37
C ALA A 84 0.48 -24.20 -17.78
N ASP A 85 -0.35 -23.46 -18.52
CA ASP A 85 -0.01 -22.92 -19.85
C ASP A 85 -0.70 -21.56 -20.11
N PRO A 86 0.07 -20.47 -20.24
CA PRO A 86 1.50 -20.38 -19.97
C PRO A 86 1.81 -20.71 -18.50
N ILE A 87 2.97 -21.29 -18.23
CA ILE A 87 3.39 -21.63 -16.87
C ILE A 87 3.37 -20.39 -15.96
N GLY A 88 3.07 -20.60 -14.68
CA GLY A 88 3.06 -19.56 -13.65
C GLY A 88 4.37 -18.77 -13.62
N ILE A 89 4.26 -17.45 -13.47
CA ILE A 89 5.36 -16.49 -13.55
C ILE A 89 6.29 -16.65 -12.34
N GLY A 90 7.53 -17.06 -12.62
CA GLY A 90 8.56 -17.24 -11.60
C GLY A 90 8.59 -18.63 -10.97
N SER A 91 7.73 -19.55 -11.42
CA SER A 91 7.71 -20.95 -10.98
C SER A 91 9.00 -21.71 -11.30
N ASP A 92 9.64 -21.36 -12.42
CA ASP A 92 10.88 -21.94 -12.95
C ASP A 92 12.15 -21.25 -12.44
N LYS A 93 12.00 -20.20 -11.61
CA LYS A 93 13.12 -19.41 -11.10
C LYS A 93 13.45 -19.78 -9.67
N ILE A 94 14.74 -19.75 -9.35
CA ILE A 94 15.22 -19.93 -7.98
C ILE A 94 14.93 -18.66 -7.17
N CYS A 95 14.25 -18.85 -6.05
CA CYS A 95 13.91 -17.79 -5.12
C CYS A 95 15.16 -17.32 -4.39
N PRO A 96 15.49 -16.02 -4.42
CA PRO A 96 16.64 -15.48 -3.70
C PRO A 96 16.49 -15.56 -2.18
N ARG A 97 15.27 -15.71 -1.65
CA ARG A 97 15.01 -15.78 -0.21
C ARG A 97 15.42 -17.10 0.42
N ASP A 98 15.20 -18.21 -0.29
CA ASP A 98 15.34 -19.56 0.28
C ASP A 98 16.08 -20.55 -0.62
N GLY A 99 16.50 -20.14 -1.82
CA GLY A 99 17.23 -20.98 -2.77
C GLY A 99 16.39 -22.08 -3.43
N LYS A 100 15.07 -22.09 -3.25
CA LYS A 100 14.15 -23.10 -3.82
C LYS A 100 13.47 -22.59 -5.10
N LEU A 101 12.97 -23.49 -5.94
CA LEU A 101 12.16 -23.12 -7.12
C LEU A 101 10.86 -22.37 -6.72
N GLY A 102 10.40 -21.46 -7.57
CA GLY A 102 9.24 -20.61 -7.32
C GLY A 102 9.60 -19.38 -6.49
N CYS A 103 9.69 -18.22 -7.13
CA CYS A 103 10.01 -16.94 -6.50
C CYS A 103 8.81 -15.98 -6.47
N ALA A 104 8.89 -14.91 -5.65
CA ALA A 104 7.83 -13.90 -5.64
C ALA A 104 7.79 -13.15 -6.99
N LEU A 105 6.62 -12.64 -7.37
CA LEU A 105 6.47 -11.90 -8.65
C LEU A 105 7.38 -10.68 -8.71
N VAL A 106 7.61 -10.01 -7.58
CA VAL A 106 8.57 -8.90 -7.51
C VAL A 106 9.98 -9.35 -7.92
N ASP A 107 10.36 -10.60 -7.68
CA ASP A 107 11.67 -11.12 -8.04
C ASP A 107 11.90 -11.34 -9.52
N VAL A 108 10.83 -11.34 -10.32
CA VAL A 108 10.93 -11.51 -11.77
C VAL A 108 10.92 -10.19 -12.54
N LEU A 109 10.55 -9.09 -11.88
CA LEU A 109 10.45 -7.78 -12.51
C LEU A 109 11.83 -7.25 -12.92
N ASP A 110 11.84 -6.36 -13.91
CA ASP A 110 13.04 -5.59 -14.20
C ASP A 110 13.52 -4.84 -12.95
N ARG A 111 14.84 -4.73 -12.80
CA ARG A 111 15.48 -4.06 -11.66
C ARG A 111 15.06 -2.59 -11.52
N CYS A 112 14.60 -1.92 -12.57
CA CYS A 112 14.07 -0.55 -12.46
C CYS A 112 12.68 -0.50 -11.79
N HIS A 113 11.95 -1.62 -11.77
CA HIS A 113 10.61 -1.72 -11.19
C HIS A 113 10.60 -2.30 -9.78
N ARG A 114 11.80 -2.55 -9.22
CA ARG A 114 11.97 -3.15 -7.90
C ARG A 114 13.10 -2.49 -7.11
N ARG A 115 12.76 -1.95 -5.94
CA ARG A 115 13.68 -1.42 -4.91
C ARG A 115 13.15 -1.76 -3.53
N ALA A 116 13.86 -1.34 -2.48
CA ALA A 116 13.35 -1.41 -1.12
C ALA A 116 11.98 -0.72 -1.02
N CYS A 117 11.04 -1.36 -0.31
CA CYS A 117 9.71 -0.80 -0.06
C CYS A 117 9.81 0.57 0.60
N THR A 118 8.97 1.48 0.12
CA THR A 118 8.78 2.83 0.67
C THR A 118 7.43 2.99 1.35
N HIS A 119 6.43 2.21 0.93
CA HIS A 119 5.07 2.26 1.46
C HIS A 119 4.50 0.84 1.55
N PHE A 120 3.71 0.58 2.60
CA PHE A 120 2.88 -0.61 2.70
C PHE A 120 1.54 -0.33 2.02
N LEU A 121 1.10 -1.17 1.09
CA LEU A 121 -0.23 -1.04 0.49
C LEU A 121 -1.21 -1.93 1.25
N SER A 122 -2.16 -1.31 1.95
CA SER A 122 -3.33 -1.98 2.50
C SER A 122 -4.51 -1.86 1.52
N TRP A 123 -5.03 -3.00 1.08
CA TRP A 123 -6.00 -3.11 -0.02
C TRP A 123 -6.64 -4.51 -0.03
N THR A 124 -7.61 -4.75 -0.93
CA THR A 124 -8.23 -6.08 -1.09
C THR A 124 -8.06 -6.63 -2.51
N TRP A 125 -7.83 -7.94 -2.61
CA TRP A 125 -7.66 -8.65 -3.87
C TRP A 125 -8.94 -8.67 -4.72
N GLY A 126 -10.10 -8.38 -4.12
CA GLY A 126 -11.36 -8.23 -4.84
C GLY A 126 -11.43 -6.99 -5.73
N TYR A 127 -10.47 -6.06 -5.60
CA TYR A 127 -10.43 -4.88 -6.46
C TYR A 127 -10.01 -5.20 -7.87
N SER A 128 -10.64 -4.53 -8.84
CA SER A 128 -10.25 -4.64 -10.24
C SER A 128 -8.90 -3.94 -10.50
N LEU A 129 -8.25 -4.36 -11.57
CA LEU A 129 -7.01 -3.75 -12.06
C LEU A 129 -7.18 -2.25 -12.30
N ASN A 130 -8.25 -1.85 -12.96
CA ASN A 130 -8.54 -0.44 -13.24
C ASN A 130 -8.81 0.36 -11.98
N LEU A 131 -9.50 -0.22 -10.99
CA LEU A 131 -9.72 0.42 -9.70
C LEU A 131 -8.37 0.76 -9.06
N VAL A 132 -7.48 -0.24 -8.89
CA VAL A 132 -6.17 -0.02 -8.28
C VAL A 132 -5.36 1.02 -9.06
N ARG A 133 -5.33 0.92 -10.39
CA ARG A 133 -4.58 1.84 -11.25
C ARG A 133 -5.13 3.27 -11.20
N SER A 134 -6.44 3.43 -11.20
CA SER A 134 -7.08 4.76 -11.14
C SER A 134 -6.83 5.45 -9.80
N SER A 135 -6.93 4.72 -8.68
CA SER A 135 -6.60 5.25 -7.35
C SER A 135 -5.14 5.67 -7.25
N MET A 136 -4.23 4.84 -7.75
CA MET A 136 -2.79 5.15 -7.75
C MET A 136 -2.48 6.39 -8.61
N ARG A 137 -3.11 6.51 -9.78
CA ARG A 137 -2.94 7.68 -10.64
C ARG A 137 -3.45 8.95 -9.97
N ALA A 138 -4.66 8.90 -9.40
CA ALA A 138 -5.24 10.02 -8.66
C ALA A 138 -4.33 10.47 -7.52
N TRP A 139 -3.80 9.53 -6.73
CA TRP A 139 -2.88 9.82 -5.64
C TRP A 139 -1.59 10.51 -6.11
N ILE A 140 -0.92 9.93 -7.10
CA ILE A 140 0.32 10.45 -7.68
C ILE A 140 0.11 11.86 -8.26
N ASP A 141 -0.98 12.06 -9.00
CA ASP A 141 -1.31 13.34 -9.63
C ASP A 141 -1.69 14.42 -8.62
N GLN A 142 -2.43 14.07 -7.57
CA GLN A 142 -2.84 14.99 -6.50
C GLN A 142 -1.64 15.44 -5.67
N ARG A 143 -0.74 14.51 -5.33
CA ARG A 143 0.44 14.81 -4.48
C ARG A 143 1.67 15.25 -5.26
N LYS A 144 1.63 15.22 -6.60
CA LYS A 144 2.75 15.55 -7.49
C LYS A 144 4.01 14.72 -7.17
N ILE A 145 3.79 13.43 -6.88
CA ILE A 145 4.84 12.48 -6.54
C ILE A 145 5.40 11.88 -7.83
N ASP A 146 6.70 11.59 -7.89
CA ASP A 146 7.27 10.81 -8.99
C ASP A 146 7.01 9.31 -8.77
N PRO A 147 6.24 8.63 -9.64
CA PRO A 147 5.93 7.20 -9.48
C PRO A 147 7.16 6.28 -9.62
N ASN A 148 8.32 6.79 -10.06
CA ASN A 148 9.60 6.06 -10.04
C ASN A 148 10.18 5.91 -8.62
N ASN A 149 9.78 6.76 -7.69
CA ASN A 149 10.35 6.81 -6.33
C ASN A 149 9.48 6.11 -5.28
N ILE A 150 8.30 5.61 -5.67
CA ILE A 150 7.38 4.90 -4.79
C ILE A 150 7.39 3.42 -5.10
N PHE A 151 7.81 2.63 -4.12
CA PHE A 151 7.82 1.17 -4.14
C PHE A 151 6.89 0.64 -3.06
N LEU A 152 5.90 -0.14 -3.47
CA LEU A 152 4.86 -0.65 -2.60
C LEU A 152 5.19 -2.07 -2.15
N TYR A 153 5.06 -2.32 -0.84
CA TYR A 153 4.74 -3.64 -0.35
C TYR A 153 3.29 -3.94 -0.75
N MET A 154 3.10 -4.55 -1.91
CA MET A 154 1.81 -5.03 -2.37
C MET A 154 1.86 -6.55 -2.30
N CYS A 155 1.07 -7.15 -1.40
CA CYS A 155 1.15 -8.58 -1.07
C CYS A 155 1.08 -9.50 -2.31
N PHE A 156 0.32 -9.14 -3.34
CA PHE A 156 0.27 -9.88 -4.62
C PHE A 156 1.65 -10.01 -5.29
N PHE A 157 2.47 -8.97 -5.23
CA PHE A 157 3.81 -8.95 -5.83
C PHE A 157 4.89 -9.49 -4.91
N VAL A 158 4.83 -9.10 -3.64
CA VAL A 158 5.94 -9.26 -2.70
C VAL A 158 5.88 -10.59 -1.96
N ASN A 159 4.70 -11.11 -1.64
CA ASN A 159 4.62 -12.41 -1.00
C ASN A 159 5.02 -13.49 -2.02
N ASN A 160 5.76 -14.50 -1.57
CA ASN A 160 6.03 -15.66 -2.41
C ASN A 160 4.79 -16.56 -2.44
N GLN A 161 3.93 -16.34 -3.44
CA GLN A 161 2.66 -17.06 -3.59
C GLN A 161 2.86 -18.56 -3.75
N TYR A 162 4.02 -19.03 -4.24
CA TYR A 162 4.31 -20.46 -4.31
C TYR A 162 4.44 -21.10 -2.93
N ARG A 163 5.01 -20.37 -1.95
CA ARG A 163 5.12 -20.87 -0.56
C ARG A 163 3.80 -20.79 0.20
N ILE A 164 2.93 -19.86 -0.18
CA ILE A 164 1.64 -19.65 0.48
C ILE A 164 0.58 -20.60 -0.11
N LEU A 165 0.55 -20.75 -1.43
CA LEU A 165 -0.51 -21.48 -2.14
C LEU A 165 -0.17 -22.95 -2.43
N LEU A 166 1.10 -23.29 -2.67
CA LEU A 166 1.49 -24.64 -3.14
C LEU A 166 2.19 -25.50 -2.08
N ASP A 167 2.92 -24.91 -1.13
CA ASP A 167 3.57 -25.65 -0.05
C ASP A 167 2.56 -26.07 1.04
N GLN A 168 1.79 -27.13 0.76
CA GLN A 168 0.83 -27.76 1.70
C GLN A 168 1.49 -28.37 2.96
N ASN A 169 2.83 -28.40 3.04
CA ASN A 169 3.56 -28.82 4.24
C ASN A 169 3.65 -27.73 5.32
N GLY A 170 2.94 -26.61 5.16
CA GLY A 170 2.61 -25.70 6.26
C GLY A 170 3.78 -24.89 6.83
N ALA A 171 5.03 -25.05 6.38
CA ALA A 171 6.15 -24.27 6.93
C ALA A 171 6.14 -22.79 6.51
N GLY A 172 5.55 -22.44 5.36
CA GLY A 172 5.48 -21.06 4.86
C GLY A 172 4.50 -20.16 5.61
N SER A 173 3.59 -20.75 6.39
CA SER A 173 2.58 -20.03 7.18
C SER A 173 2.52 -20.45 8.66
N ARG A 174 3.20 -21.55 9.09
CA ARG A 174 3.10 -22.05 10.48
C ARG A 174 4.19 -21.56 11.45
N ASN A 175 5.34 -21.05 10.99
CA ASN A 175 6.49 -20.83 11.89
C ASN A 175 6.95 -19.38 12.08
N SER A 176 6.44 -18.44 11.31
CA SER A 176 6.58 -17.01 11.58
C SER A 176 5.16 -16.49 11.74
N SER A 177 4.80 -16.00 12.93
CA SER A 177 3.43 -15.52 13.13
C SER A 177 3.16 -14.47 12.04
N LEU A 178 2.05 -14.60 11.32
CA LEU A 178 1.69 -13.64 10.26
C LEU A 178 1.71 -12.20 10.81
N LYS A 179 1.48 -12.05 12.13
CA LYS A 179 1.68 -10.84 12.93
C LYS A 179 3.12 -10.31 12.95
N ASP A 180 4.12 -11.16 13.17
CA ASP A 180 5.53 -10.74 13.20
C ASP A 180 5.99 -10.32 11.81
N VAL A 181 5.69 -11.10 10.76
CA VAL A 181 6.10 -10.76 9.38
C VAL A 181 5.42 -9.49 8.90
N PHE A 182 4.12 -9.35 9.15
CA PHE A 182 3.37 -8.16 8.80
C PHE A 182 3.82 -6.93 9.61
N GLY A 183 3.87 -7.05 10.93
CA GLY A 183 4.26 -5.98 11.83
C GLY A 183 5.67 -5.49 11.54
N GLU A 184 6.62 -6.40 11.32
CA GLU A 184 8.00 -6.05 10.95
C GLU A 184 8.06 -5.33 9.60
N HIS A 185 7.33 -5.79 8.58
CA HIS A 185 7.29 -5.10 7.29
C HIS A 185 6.67 -3.72 7.38
N LEU A 186 5.54 -3.60 8.05
CA LEU A 186 4.84 -2.34 8.22
C LEU A 186 5.69 -1.36 9.03
N GLN A 187 6.28 -1.80 10.15
CA GLN A 187 7.17 -0.99 10.99
C GLN A 187 8.44 -0.56 10.26
N ARG A 188 9.08 -1.47 9.51
CA ARG A 188 10.28 -1.17 8.71
C ARG A 188 10.02 -0.11 7.65
N VAL A 189 8.84 -0.16 7.02
CA VAL A 189 8.47 0.76 5.95
C VAL A 189 8.02 2.13 6.51
N GLY A 190 7.30 2.13 7.62
CA GLY A 190 6.94 3.34 8.37
C GLY A 190 5.86 4.22 7.72
N HIS A 191 5.33 3.85 6.56
CA HIS A 191 4.22 4.53 5.88
C HIS A 191 3.26 3.51 5.27
N MET A 192 1.96 3.74 5.44
CA MET A 192 0.90 2.93 4.84
C MET A 192 0.09 3.75 3.85
N VAL A 193 -0.27 3.13 2.73
CA VAL A 193 -1.28 3.61 1.79
C VAL A 193 -2.50 2.69 1.92
N ALA A 194 -3.63 3.24 2.33
CA ALA A 194 -4.90 2.52 2.42
C ALA A 194 -5.76 2.84 1.19
N LEU A 195 -5.98 1.84 0.34
CA LEU A 195 -6.73 1.99 -0.91
C LEU A 195 -8.19 1.60 -0.69
N PHE A 196 -9.09 2.57 -0.79
CA PHE A 196 -10.54 2.37 -0.72
C PHE A 196 -11.13 2.29 -2.12
N ASP A 197 -12.11 1.44 -2.32
CA ASP A 197 -12.90 1.36 -3.55
C ASP A 197 -13.87 2.52 -3.71
N HIS A 198 -14.58 2.84 -2.63
CA HIS A 198 -15.47 3.97 -2.51
C HIS A 198 -15.50 4.46 -1.07
N TRP A 199 -16.24 5.52 -0.79
CA TRP A 199 -16.39 6.01 0.58
C TRP A 199 -17.68 5.51 1.24
N ASP A 200 -18.70 5.14 0.44
CA ASP A 200 -20.02 4.79 0.95
C ASP A 200 -20.21 3.28 1.13
N GLN A 201 -19.96 2.72 2.31
CA GLN A 201 -19.95 1.29 2.64
C GLN A 201 -18.80 0.52 1.94
N PRO A 202 -17.55 1.01 2.03
CA PRO A 202 -16.44 0.44 1.29
C PRO A 202 -16.26 -1.05 1.57
N ALA A 203 -16.05 -1.85 0.53
CA ALA A 203 -15.66 -3.25 0.71
C ALA A 203 -14.39 -3.34 1.56
N TYR A 204 -13.51 -2.33 1.49
CA TYR A 204 -12.33 -2.20 2.34
C TYR A 204 -12.63 -2.42 3.83
N LEU A 205 -13.67 -1.78 4.38
CA LEU A 205 -13.99 -1.86 5.82
C LEU A 205 -14.79 -3.11 6.21
N SER A 206 -15.07 -3.99 5.25
CA SER A 206 -15.70 -5.30 5.50
C SER A 206 -14.69 -6.45 5.62
N ARG A 207 -13.39 -6.17 5.38
CA ARG A 207 -12.33 -7.19 5.34
C ARG A 207 -11.55 -7.20 6.64
N ILE A 208 -11.42 -8.37 7.26
CA ILE A 208 -10.77 -8.46 8.58
C ILE A 208 -9.30 -8.04 8.52
N TRP A 209 -8.59 -8.40 7.45
CA TRP A 209 -7.20 -8.03 7.24
C TRP A 209 -7.01 -6.52 7.19
N THR A 210 -7.78 -5.80 6.38
CA THR A 210 -7.64 -4.34 6.25
C THR A 210 -7.96 -3.63 7.57
N ILE A 211 -8.98 -4.07 8.31
CA ILE A 211 -9.29 -3.51 9.65
C ILE A 211 -8.12 -3.75 10.61
N TYR A 212 -7.58 -4.97 10.65
CA TYR A 212 -6.44 -5.31 11.49
C TYR A 212 -5.17 -4.52 11.10
N GLU A 213 -4.95 -4.31 9.80
CA GLU A 213 -3.86 -3.50 9.27
C GLU A 213 -3.98 -2.04 9.72
N GLN A 214 -5.18 -1.45 9.65
CA GLN A 214 -5.44 -0.09 10.14
C GLN A 214 -5.19 0.02 11.65
N TYR A 215 -5.73 -0.92 12.42
CA TYR A 215 -5.47 -0.97 13.86
C TYR A 215 -3.98 -1.06 14.18
N THR A 216 -3.25 -1.93 13.48
CA THR A 216 -1.81 -2.09 13.69
C THR A 216 -1.04 -0.82 13.33
N ALA A 217 -1.40 -0.15 12.23
CA ALA A 217 -0.81 1.14 11.87
C ALA A 217 -1.02 2.20 12.95
N VAL A 218 -2.23 2.29 13.51
CA VAL A 218 -2.54 3.20 14.64
C VAL A 218 -1.68 2.88 15.86
N MET A 219 -1.58 1.60 16.23
CA MET A 219 -0.82 1.18 17.41
C MET A 219 0.69 1.38 17.27
N LEU A 220 1.21 1.34 16.04
CA LEU A 220 2.62 1.58 15.72
C LEU A 220 2.91 3.05 15.38
N GLU A 221 1.92 3.94 15.49
CA GLU A 221 2.02 5.36 15.12
C GLU A 221 2.50 5.59 13.68
N ILE A 222 2.07 4.73 12.77
CA ILE A 222 2.46 4.77 11.36
C ILE A 222 1.52 5.71 10.60
N GLU A 223 2.11 6.57 9.77
CA GLU A 223 1.34 7.46 8.91
C GLU A 223 0.53 6.65 7.89
N VAL A 224 -0.78 6.91 7.84
CA VAL A 224 -1.70 6.31 6.86
C VAL A 224 -2.17 7.36 5.86
N THR A 225 -1.88 7.13 4.59
CA THR A 225 -2.44 7.89 3.47
C THR A 225 -3.62 7.13 2.86
N PHE A 226 -4.81 7.69 2.95
CA PHE A 226 -6.00 7.16 2.28
C PHE A 226 -6.07 7.62 0.83
N ILE A 227 -6.34 6.68 -0.08
CA ILE A 227 -6.50 6.95 -1.52
C ILE A 227 -7.80 6.33 -2.03
N LEU A 228 -8.40 6.99 -3.04
CA LEU A 228 -9.66 6.62 -3.68
C LEU A 228 -9.51 6.70 -5.20
N PRO A 229 -10.31 5.95 -5.98
CA PRO A 229 -10.53 6.24 -7.39
C PRO A 229 -11.04 7.67 -7.57
N GLU A 230 -10.70 8.30 -8.70
CA GLU A 230 -11.10 9.68 -9.01
C GLU A 230 -12.61 9.91 -8.85
N VAL A 231 -13.43 9.01 -9.42
CA VAL A 231 -14.90 9.06 -9.34
C VAL A 231 -15.39 9.00 -7.89
N SER A 232 -14.81 8.11 -7.09
CA SER A 232 -15.16 7.96 -5.68
C SER A 232 -14.76 9.20 -4.86
N GLY A 233 -13.56 9.75 -5.12
CA GLY A 233 -13.09 10.98 -4.51
C GLY A 233 -13.96 12.20 -4.85
N ASP A 234 -14.40 12.31 -6.10
CA ASP A 234 -15.31 13.37 -6.53
C ASP A 234 -16.68 13.24 -5.85
N SER A 235 -17.25 12.03 -5.80
CA SER A 235 -18.54 11.81 -5.14
C SER A 235 -18.48 12.08 -3.63
N LEU A 236 -17.35 11.76 -2.99
CA LEU A 236 -17.09 12.08 -1.58
C LEU A 236 -17.08 13.59 -1.36
N LEU A 237 -16.35 14.33 -2.21
CA LEU A 237 -16.31 15.78 -2.14
C LEU A 237 -17.67 16.43 -2.41
N GLN A 238 -18.46 15.87 -3.34
CA GLN A 238 -19.83 16.30 -3.58
C GLN A 238 -20.72 16.09 -2.35
N GLU A 239 -20.54 14.98 -1.63
CA GLU A 239 -21.29 14.74 -0.39
C GLU A 239 -20.90 15.76 0.69
N ILE A 240 -19.61 15.99 0.91
CA ILE A 240 -19.11 16.99 1.88
C ILE A 240 -19.68 18.40 1.56
N ARG A 241 -19.86 18.74 0.27
CA ARG A 241 -20.43 20.03 -0.16
C ARG A 241 -21.88 20.24 0.24
N LYS A 242 -22.62 19.19 0.63
CA LYS A 242 -23.99 19.30 1.17
C LYS A 242 -24.02 19.85 2.60
N GLY A 243 -22.86 20.12 3.22
CA GLY A 243 -22.77 20.65 4.57
C GLY A 243 -22.87 19.56 5.63
N GLU A 244 -23.49 19.88 6.76
CA GLU A 244 -23.53 19.01 7.94
C GLU A 244 -24.12 17.62 7.64
N GLU A 245 -25.26 17.55 6.95
CA GLU A 245 -25.91 16.28 6.60
C GLU A 245 -25.01 15.37 5.76
N GLY A 246 -24.30 15.95 4.79
CA GLY A 246 -23.37 15.20 3.94
C GLY A 246 -22.15 14.70 4.71
N ILE A 247 -21.58 15.53 5.59
CA ILE A 247 -20.45 15.14 6.45
C ILE A 247 -20.87 14.02 7.42
N VAL A 248 -22.08 14.10 7.99
CA VAL A 248 -22.65 13.05 8.85
C VAL A 248 -22.79 11.74 8.07
N ARG A 249 -23.32 11.77 6.84
CA ARG A 249 -23.43 10.57 6.00
C ARG A 249 -22.07 9.94 5.70
N VAL A 250 -21.07 10.76 5.35
CA VAL A 250 -19.69 10.29 5.10
C VAL A 250 -19.11 9.63 6.34
N ARG A 251 -19.23 10.28 7.51
CA ARG A 251 -18.80 9.72 8.79
C ARG A 251 -19.48 8.38 9.05
N ASP A 252 -20.80 8.31 8.95
CA ASP A 252 -21.56 7.10 9.28
C ASP A 252 -21.13 5.93 8.40
N SER A 253 -20.90 6.20 7.12
CA SER A 253 -20.48 5.17 6.18
C SER A 253 -19.06 4.65 6.44
N LEU A 254 -18.12 5.56 6.78
CA LEU A 254 -16.73 5.20 7.07
C LEU A 254 -16.50 4.68 8.49
N CYS A 255 -17.40 4.99 9.43
CA CYS A 255 -17.35 4.50 10.80
C CYS A 255 -18.13 3.19 11.00
N ASN A 256 -18.82 2.69 9.98
CA ASN A 256 -19.49 1.39 10.01
C ASN A 256 -18.46 0.23 9.91
N VAL A 257 -17.59 0.16 10.91
CA VAL A 257 -16.50 -0.82 11.04
C VAL A 257 -16.88 -1.83 12.11
N ASP A 258 -16.85 -3.11 11.73
CA ASP A 258 -17.08 -4.21 12.65
C ASP A 258 -16.16 -5.40 12.32
N ALA A 259 -15.07 -5.50 13.08
CA ALA A 259 -14.09 -6.57 12.98
C ALA A 259 -14.68 -7.96 13.33
N GLU A 260 -15.73 -8.06 14.13
CA GLU A 260 -16.27 -9.36 14.54
C GLU A 260 -17.01 -10.05 13.36
N ILE A 261 -17.74 -9.27 12.56
CA ILE A 261 -18.45 -9.77 11.37
C ILE A 261 -17.64 -9.68 10.07
N ALA A 262 -16.55 -8.91 10.06
CA ALA A 262 -15.66 -8.77 8.91
C ALA A 262 -15.11 -10.13 8.42
N ARG A 263 -14.81 -10.23 7.12
CA ARG A 263 -14.51 -11.51 6.47
C ARG A 263 -13.13 -11.54 5.80
N ALA A 264 -12.54 -12.72 5.70
CA ALA A 264 -11.45 -12.99 4.76
C ALA A 264 -11.94 -13.90 3.63
N TRP A 265 -11.11 -14.13 2.61
CA TRP A 265 -11.44 -15.07 1.53
C TRP A 265 -11.06 -16.50 1.95
N CYS A 266 -9.92 -16.63 2.64
CA CYS A 266 -9.50 -17.86 3.30
C CYS A 266 -10.09 -17.88 4.72
N LEU A 267 -10.81 -18.95 5.06
CA LEU A 267 -11.47 -19.09 6.36
C LEU A 267 -10.44 -19.24 7.49
N GLU A 268 -9.34 -19.94 7.23
CA GLU A 268 -8.24 -20.13 8.18
C GLU A 268 -7.61 -18.79 8.56
N ASP A 269 -7.36 -17.92 7.58
CA ASP A 269 -6.89 -16.56 7.81
C ASP A 269 -7.92 -15.74 8.61
N GLU A 270 -9.21 -15.86 8.29
CA GLU A 270 -10.26 -15.15 9.04
C GLU A 270 -10.25 -15.54 10.52
N VAL A 271 -10.23 -16.84 10.80
CA VAL A 271 -10.19 -17.38 12.17
C VAL A 271 -8.92 -16.92 12.87
N GLN A 272 -7.77 -16.97 12.19
CA GLN A 272 -6.50 -16.60 12.79
C GLN A 272 -6.46 -15.11 13.17
N VAL A 273 -6.84 -14.20 12.25
CA VAL A 273 -6.83 -12.76 12.55
C VAL A 273 -7.85 -12.41 13.63
N LYS A 274 -9.03 -13.02 13.60
CA LYS A 274 -10.03 -12.84 14.66
C LYS A 274 -9.53 -13.33 16.01
N SER A 275 -8.86 -14.48 16.08
CA SER A 275 -8.20 -14.97 17.30
C SER A 275 -7.15 -13.98 17.79
N MET A 276 -6.31 -13.44 16.90
CA MET A 276 -5.31 -12.44 17.28
C MET A 276 -5.94 -11.20 17.91
N ILE A 277 -7.10 -10.76 17.42
CA ILE A 277 -7.83 -9.62 17.97
C ILE A 277 -8.46 -9.99 19.32
N SER A 278 -9.15 -11.12 19.41
CA SER A 278 -9.81 -11.57 20.65
C SER A 278 -8.81 -11.82 21.78
N ASP A 279 -7.65 -12.37 21.45
CA ASP A 279 -6.60 -12.75 22.41
C ASP A 279 -5.73 -11.55 22.84
N SER A 280 -5.92 -10.37 22.22
CA SER A 280 -5.17 -9.16 22.52
C SER A 280 -6.03 -8.07 23.18
N ILE A 281 -6.56 -7.15 22.39
CA ILE A 281 -7.28 -5.96 22.88
C ILE A 281 -8.80 -6.09 22.75
N GLY A 282 -9.29 -7.10 22.02
CA GLY A 282 -10.70 -7.32 21.74
C GLY A 282 -11.23 -6.50 20.55
N PHE A 283 -12.35 -6.95 19.97
CA PHE A 283 -12.95 -6.34 18.77
C PHE A 283 -13.43 -4.91 19.00
N GLU A 284 -14.01 -4.61 20.17
CA GLU A 284 -14.52 -3.27 20.50
C GLU A 284 -13.43 -2.20 20.40
N MET A 285 -12.26 -2.47 20.99
CA MET A 285 -11.13 -1.54 20.96
C MET A 285 -10.53 -1.40 19.56
N VAL A 286 -10.46 -2.50 18.79
CA VAL A 286 -10.04 -2.44 17.38
C VAL A 286 -10.99 -1.55 16.58
N ASN A 287 -12.30 -1.77 16.68
CA ASN A 287 -13.31 -0.99 15.98
C ASN A 287 -13.22 0.49 16.35
N ALA A 288 -13.13 0.81 17.64
CA ALA A 288 -13.00 2.19 18.12
C ALA A 288 -11.76 2.90 17.53
N LYS A 289 -10.60 2.22 17.50
CA LYS A 289 -9.37 2.80 16.94
C LYS A 289 -9.43 3.04 15.45
N VAL A 290 -10.05 2.13 14.69
CA VAL A 290 -10.23 2.34 13.25
C VAL A 290 -11.24 3.45 13.00
N GLN A 291 -12.33 3.54 13.77
CA GLN A 291 -13.30 4.64 13.67
C GLN A 291 -12.66 6.01 13.97
N GLU A 292 -11.85 6.12 15.03
CA GLU A 292 -11.08 7.34 15.34
C GLU A 292 -10.20 7.78 14.15
N LEU A 293 -9.50 6.83 13.52
CA LEU A 293 -8.68 7.08 12.34
C LEU A 293 -9.53 7.60 11.15
N MET A 294 -10.68 6.98 10.89
CA MET A 294 -11.59 7.40 9.82
C MET A 294 -12.15 8.82 10.07
N ILE A 295 -12.52 9.14 11.31
CA ILE A 295 -12.99 10.48 11.69
C ILE A 295 -11.89 11.52 11.44
N ALA A 296 -10.66 11.23 11.85
CA ALA A 296 -9.52 12.13 11.61
C ALA A 296 -9.26 12.36 10.12
N TRP A 297 -9.41 11.32 9.29
CA TRP A 297 -9.31 11.44 7.85
C TRP A 297 -10.42 12.32 7.25
N VAL A 298 -11.69 12.08 7.59
CA VAL A 298 -12.82 12.92 7.15
C VAL A 298 -12.62 14.38 7.56
N ALA A 299 -12.17 14.63 8.79
CA ALA A 299 -11.87 15.97 9.27
C ALA A 299 -10.79 16.67 8.41
N THR A 300 -9.74 15.93 8.01
CA THR A 300 -8.70 16.44 7.12
C THR A 300 -9.26 16.81 5.75
N MET A 301 -10.16 15.98 5.20
CA MET A 301 -10.81 16.28 3.92
C MET A 301 -11.67 17.54 3.96
N VAL A 302 -12.48 17.69 5.01
CA VAL A 302 -13.29 18.90 5.22
C VAL A 302 -12.39 20.12 5.36
N LYS A 303 -11.30 20.02 6.13
CA LYS A 303 -10.31 21.09 6.30
C LYS A 303 -9.68 21.50 4.96
N ASP A 304 -9.28 20.55 4.14
CA ASP A 304 -8.70 20.82 2.82
C ASP A 304 -9.70 21.51 1.88
N TYR A 305 -10.96 21.05 1.89
CA TYR A 305 -12.04 21.69 1.14
C TYR A 305 -12.25 23.15 1.57
N LEU A 306 -12.35 23.42 2.87
CA LEU A 306 -12.49 24.77 3.41
C LEU A 306 -11.28 25.66 3.06
N GLY A 307 -10.06 25.13 3.13
CA GLY A 307 -8.85 25.82 2.70
C GLY A 307 -8.90 26.22 1.21
N GLY A 308 -9.39 25.33 0.35
CA GLY A 308 -9.62 25.60 -1.06
C GLY A 308 -10.63 26.73 -1.31
N LEU A 309 -11.71 26.80 -0.53
CA LEU A 309 -12.68 27.90 -0.59
C LEU A 309 -12.06 29.25 -0.19
N VAL A 310 -11.21 29.28 0.83
CA VAL A 310 -10.53 30.51 1.26
C VAL A 310 -9.58 31.03 0.18
N VAL A 311 -8.81 30.16 -0.46
CA VAL A 311 -7.88 30.55 -1.54
C VAL A 311 -8.63 31.03 -2.79
N THR A 312 -9.69 30.33 -3.18
CA THR A 312 -10.52 30.72 -4.33
C THR A 312 -11.31 32.00 -4.07
N GLY A 313 -11.89 32.14 -2.87
CA GLY A 313 -12.54 33.36 -2.39
C GLY A 313 -11.58 34.55 -2.33
N SER A 314 -10.35 34.35 -1.85
CA SER A 314 -9.30 35.37 -1.82
C SER A 314 -8.86 35.80 -3.22
N ARG A 315 -8.77 34.87 -4.19
CA ARG A 315 -8.51 35.19 -5.60
C ARG A 315 -9.67 35.92 -6.25
N ARG A 316 -10.92 35.62 -5.86
CA ARG A 316 -12.14 36.31 -6.33
C ARG A 316 -12.22 37.73 -5.77
N LEU A 317 -11.91 37.92 -4.48
CA LEU A 317 -11.82 39.23 -3.82
C LEU A 317 -10.69 40.10 -4.39
N LYS A 318 -9.51 39.51 -4.71
CA LYS A 318 -8.42 40.22 -5.41
C LYS A 318 -8.76 40.59 -6.85
N ARG A 319 -9.66 39.86 -7.52
CA ARG A 319 -10.16 40.19 -8.87
C ARG A 319 -11.35 41.15 -8.86
N SER A 320 -12.15 41.19 -7.79
CA SER A 320 -13.28 42.12 -7.65
C SER A 320 -12.90 43.44 -6.97
N GLY A 321 -11.70 43.55 -6.41
CA GLY A 321 -11.20 44.74 -5.73
C GLY A 321 -10.63 45.81 -6.66
N ALA A 322 -11.47 46.35 -7.55
CA ALA A 322 -11.33 47.74 -7.97
C ALA A 322 -12.05 48.60 -6.92
N GLN A 323 -11.28 49.44 -6.22
CA GLN A 323 -11.67 50.54 -5.33
C GLN A 323 -12.83 50.31 -4.34
N THR A 324 -12.54 50.32 -3.04
CA THR A 324 -13.21 51.25 -2.09
C THR A 324 -12.32 51.43 -0.85
N GLN A 325 -12.11 52.69 -0.50
CA GLN A 325 -11.40 53.22 0.67
C GLN A 325 -12.20 53.10 1.98
N LEU A 326 -11.46 53.03 3.11
CA LEU A 326 -11.81 53.48 4.48
C LEU A 326 -13.02 52.80 5.16
N LEU A 327 -12.91 52.33 6.40
CA LEU A 327 -12.95 53.19 7.59
C LEU A 327 -12.19 52.58 8.78
N SER A 328 -11.34 53.42 9.35
CA SER A 328 -10.88 53.36 10.74
C SER A 328 -11.99 53.85 11.68
N SER A 329 -12.23 53.16 12.78
CA SER A 329 -12.82 53.79 13.97
C SER A 329 -12.39 53.04 15.22
N GLY A 330 -11.45 53.64 15.95
CA GLY A 330 -11.30 53.40 17.38
C GLY A 330 -12.23 54.34 18.15
N THR A 331 -12.77 53.88 19.27
CA THR A 331 -13.18 54.75 20.37
C THR A 331 -13.08 54.00 21.71
N ARG A 332 -12.35 54.61 22.64
CA ARG A 332 -12.27 54.29 24.09
C ARG A 332 -13.47 54.90 24.82
N LEU A 333 -13.90 54.27 25.92
CA LEU A 333 -14.42 54.84 27.17
C LEU A 333 -14.14 53.75 28.24
N GLY A 334 -13.39 53.87 29.36
CA GLY A 334 -13.19 54.96 30.34
C GLY A 334 -14.49 55.18 31.14
N GLU A 335 -14.63 55.16 32.47
CA GLU A 335 -13.85 55.02 33.72
C GLU A 335 -14.90 54.53 34.77
N ASN A 336 -14.55 53.74 35.79
CA ASN A 336 -14.10 54.19 37.12
C ASN A 336 -13.45 53.01 37.87
#